data_AF-A0A7K6WX16-F1
#
_entry.id   AF-A0A7K6WX16-F1
#
_cell.length_a   1.000
_cell.length_b   1.000
_cell.length_c   1.000
_cell.angle_alpha   90.00
_cell.angle_beta   90.00
_cell.angle_gamma   90.00
#
_symmetry.space_group_name_H-M   'P 1'
#
loop_
_entity.id
_entity.type
_entity.pdbx_description
1 polymer ?
#
loop_
_entity_poly.entity_id
_entity_poly.type
_entity_poly.pdbx_seq_one_letter_code
_entity_poly.pdbx_strand_id
1 'polypeptide(L)'
;MARSLNEWLWQHEFWLPPGITWEDMQESEDVHYPQPRDLLLSFPFALVLVVVRYAFERAIALPLSSKLGVRDKQRPKAQPNPTLEAFYSTRCKNPEEASPFLLCFPLDLAPGELISLAKQCDLPARKVEKWFRHRRNTDRPSLSKKFCEACWRFTFYITSFITGLAVLYDKPWLWDHRECWTGYPQQPLQPSLFWYYLLELSFYWSLVFTLPFDVKRKDFKEQIVHHAATIFLISFSYCANYIRIGTLVMVIHDASDCFLEPTKIFNYMKWKKSCDSLFMIFSAVFLISRLVIFPYTVLYNTYYYSMEIFEPFFGYYFVNALLITLQLLHVFWSCLIIHMVYKFILQGTMEKDMRSDTEESDKDEEGEKMREKEKNGITYFSSVTSNSYIQRNESEPLNNRTHLTNGHVKER
;
A
#
# COMPACT_ATOMS: atom_id res chain seq x y z
N MET A 1 -21.08 -33.03 -16.22
CA MET A 1 -19.88 -32.73 -15.39
C MET A 1 -20.05 -31.42 -14.62
N ALA A 2 -20.29 -30.27 -15.27
CA ALA A 2 -20.53 -29.01 -14.54
C ALA A 2 -21.76 -29.03 -13.61
N ARG A 3 -22.89 -29.61 -14.05
CA ARG A 3 -24.10 -29.76 -13.19
C ARG A 3 -23.85 -30.67 -11.98
N SER A 4 -23.19 -31.82 -12.15
CA SER A 4 -22.92 -32.73 -11.02
C SER A 4 -21.89 -32.15 -10.05
N LEU A 5 -20.94 -31.34 -10.52
CA LEU A 5 -20.03 -30.59 -9.64
C LEU A 5 -20.76 -29.50 -8.87
N ASN A 6 -21.72 -28.82 -9.50
CA ASN A 6 -22.55 -27.80 -8.83
C ASN A 6 -23.45 -28.42 -7.75
N GLU A 7 -24.11 -29.55 -8.05
CA GLU A 7 -24.93 -30.28 -7.08
C GLU A 7 -24.11 -30.82 -5.90
N TRP A 8 -22.90 -31.33 -6.18
CA TRP A 8 -21.97 -31.78 -5.13
C TRP A 8 -21.45 -30.63 -4.28
N LEU A 9 -21.06 -29.51 -4.92
CA LEU A 9 -20.53 -28.35 -4.20
C LEU A 9 -21.60 -27.74 -3.30
N TRP A 10 -22.85 -27.64 -3.75
CA TRP A 10 -23.94 -27.00 -3.00
C TRP A 10 -24.75 -27.97 -2.13
N GLN A 11 -24.17 -29.08 -1.68
CA GLN A 11 -24.80 -29.93 -0.67
C GLN A 11 -25.01 -29.12 0.63
N HIS A 12 -26.23 -29.17 1.19
CA HIS A 12 -26.60 -28.36 2.36
C HIS A 12 -25.72 -28.64 3.58
N GLU A 13 -25.26 -29.89 3.77
CA GLU A 13 -24.36 -30.29 4.88
C GLU A 13 -23.03 -29.52 4.91
N PHE A 14 -22.55 -29.02 3.76
CA PHE A 14 -21.31 -28.25 3.71
C PHE A 14 -21.48 -26.79 4.12
N TRP A 15 -22.69 -26.24 4.01
CA TRP A 15 -22.90 -24.79 4.07
C TRP A 15 -23.95 -24.35 5.09
N LEU A 16 -24.78 -25.27 5.57
CA LEU A 16 -25.82 -25.02 6.55
C LEU A 16 -25.57 -25.83 7.83
N PRO A 17 -26.07 -25.36 8.98
CA PRO A 17 -26.09 -26.14 10.21
C PRO A 17 -26.77 -27.52 10.04
N PRO A 18 -26.38 -28.52 10.83
CA PRO A 18 -27.05 -29.82 10.84
C PRO A 18 -28.57 -29.68 11.08
N GLY A 19 -29.36 -30.36 10.25
CA GLY A 19 -30.82 -30.36 10.34
C GLY A 19 -31.52 -29.24 9.55
N ILE A 20 -30.78 -28.39 8.84
CA ILE A 20 -31.34 -27.34 7.97
C ILE A 20 -30.98 -27.61 6.50
N THR A 21 -31.94 -27.40 5.61
CA THR A 21 -31.80 -27.59 4.18
C THR A 21 -31.99 -26.27 3.42
N TRP A 22 -31.64 -26.25 2.13
CA TRP A 22 -31.95 -25.11 1.27
C TRP A 22 -33.46 -24.87 1.09
N GLU A 23 -34.30 -25.88 1.36
CA GLU A 23 -35.76 -25.74 1.32
C GLU A 23 -36.28 -24.85 2.44
N ASP A 24 -35.61 -24.87 3.60
CA ASP A 24 -35.93 -24.02 4.76
C ASP A 24 -35.56 -22.54 4.54
N MET A 25 -34.89 -22.23 3.43
CA MET A 25 -34.50 -20.89 3.00
C MET A 25 -35.10 -20.53 1.62
N GLN A 26 -36.25 -21.11 1.26
CA GLN A 26 -36.95 -20.72 0.05
C GLN A 26 -37.50 -19.29 0.13
N GLU A 27 -37.39 -18.57 -0.99
CA GLU A 27 -37.95 -17.23 -1.12
C GLU A 27 -39.47 -17.28 -1.05
N SER A 28 -40.06 -16.32 -0.35
CA SER A 28 -41.50 -16.03 -0.37
C SER A 28 -41.74 -14.61 -0.90
N GLU A 29 -42.99 -14.23 -1.16
CA GLU A 29 -43.32 -12.86 -1.62
C GLU A 29 -42.83 -11.77 -0.66
N ASP A 30 -42.70 -12.09 0.63
CA ASP A 30 -42.30 -11.16 1.69
C ASP A 30 -40.86 -11.35 2.19
N VAL A 31 -40.22 -12.49 1.87
CA VAL A 31 -38.89 -12.86 2.41
C VAL A 31 -37.94 -13.27 1.29
N HIS A 32 -36.87 -12.51 1.12
CA HIS A 32 -35.79 -12.79 0.19
C HIS A 32 -34.51 -13.17 0.93
N TYR A 33 -33.80 -14.18 0.43
CA TYR A 33 -32.50 -14.61 0.93
C TYR A 33 -31.41 -14.35 -0.11
N PRO A 34 -30.13 -14.19 0.31
CA PRO A 34 -29.03 -14.01 -0.64
C PRO A 34 -28.89 -15.19 -1.59
N GLN A 35 -28.81 -14.92 -2.90
CA GLN A 35 -28.61 -15.98 -3.90
C GLN A 35 -27.22 -15.87 -4.53
N PRO A 36 -26.47 -16.97 -4.73
CA PRO A 36 -25.14 -16.93 -5.35
C PRO A 36 -25.12 -16.26 -6.73
N ARG A 37 -26.24 -16.32 -7.48
CA ARG A 37 -26.41 -15.68 -8.78
C ARG A 37 -26.33 -14.15 -8.71
N ASP A 38 -26.69 -13.55 -7.58
CA ASP A 38 -26.73 -12.09 -7.43
C ASP A 38 -25.30 -11.51 -7.46
N LEU A 39 -24.32 -12.29 -7.00
CA LEU A 39 -22.90 -11.92 -7.05
C LEU A 39 -22.38 -11.77 -8.48
N LEU A 40 -23.02 -12.39 -9.49
CA LEU A 40 -22.64 -12.20 -10.89
C LEU A 40 -22.87 -10.76 -11.37
N LEU A 41 -23.78 -10.02 -10.72
CA LEU A 41 -23.97 -8.60 -10.98
C LEU A 41 -22.72 -7.79 -10.61
N SER A 42 -21.87 -8.27 -9.70
CA SER A 42 -20.67 -7.52 -9.31
C SER A 42 -19.68 -7.32 -10.47
N PHE A 43 -19.65 -8.20 -11.48
CA PHE A 43 -18.77 -8.08 -12.63
C PHE A 43 -19.10 -6.91 -13.57
N PRO A 44 -20.34 -6.75 -14.07
CA PRO A 44 -20.69 -5.58 -14.87
C PRO A 44 -20.54 -4.28 -14.07
N PHE A 45 -20.90 -4.26 -12.77
CA PHE A 45 -20.68 -3.09 -11.93
C PHE A 45 -19.18 -2.78 -11.72
N ALA A 46 -18.33 -3.79 -11.60
CA ALA A 46 -16.88 -3.61 -11.56
C ALA A 46 -16.34 -2.97 -12.85
N LEU A 47 -16.84 -3.40 -14.02
CA LEU A 47 -16.47 -2.78 -15.30
C LEU A 47 -16.92 -1.32 -15.38
N VAL A 48 -18.13 -1.01 -14.90
CA VAL A 48 -18.60 0.37 -14.77
C VAL A 48 -17.67 1.17 -13.86
N LEU A 49 -17.29 0.64 -12.70
CA LEU A 49 -16.33 1.30 -11.80
C LEU A 49 -14.96 1.54 -12.45
N VAL A 50 -14.47 0.63 -13.30
CA VAL A 50 -13.24 0.86 -14.08
C VAL A 50 -13.39 2.01 -15.07
N VAL A 51 -14.54 2.12 -15.75
CA VAL A 51 -14.82 3.26 -16.65
C VAL A 51 -14.92 4.56 -15.87
N VAL A 52 -15.62 4.56 -14.75
CA VAL A 52 -15.76 5.73 -13.86
C VAL A 52 -14.39 6.15 -13.31
N ARG A 53 -13.56 5.20 -12.89
CA ARG A 53 -12.17 5.43 -12.46
C ARG A 53 -11.38 6.17 -13.53
N TYR A 54 -11.39 5.65 -14.75
CA TYR A 54 -10.65 6.26 -15.86
C TYR A 54 -11.14 7.67 -16.18
N ALA A 55 -12.45 7.89 -16.16
CA ALA A 55 -13.04 9.21 -16.33
C ALA A 55 -12.61 10.17 -15.19
N PHE A 56 -12.67 9.71 -13.93
CA PHE A 56 -12.26 10.47 -12.76
C PHE A 56 -10.78 10.86 -12.79
N GLU A 57 -9.90 9.90 -13.08
CA GLU A 57 -8.46 10.15 -13.14
C GLU A 57 -8.12 11.21 -14.19
N ARG A 58 -8.78 11.17 -15.36
CA ARG A 58 -8.57 12.14 -16.43
C ARG A 58 -9.21 13.50 -16.18
N ALA A 59 -10.47 13.52 -15.74
CA ALA A 59 -11.26 14.74 -15.64
C ALA A 59 -11.02 15.52 -14.34
N ILE A 60 -10.66 14.83 -13.25
CA ILE A 60 -10.57 15.41 -11.91
C ILE A 60 -9.15 15.29 -11.35
N ALA A 61 -8.61 14.08 -11.26
CA ALA A 61 -7.37 13.87 -10.51
C ALA A 61 -6.12 14.46 -11.21
N LEU A 62 -6.01 14.32 -12.53
CA LEU A 62 -4.90 14.88 -13.32
C LEU A 62 -4.86 16.42 -13.34
N PRO A 63 -5.97 17.15 -13.58
CA PRO A 63 -5.94 18.61 -13.46
C PRO A 63 -5.69 19.06 -12.01
N LEU A 64 -6.19 18.30 -11.02
CA LEU A 64 -5.91 18.56 -9.61
C LEU A 64 -4.42 18.42 -9.28
N SER A 65 -3.76 17.36 -9.77
CA SER A 65 -2.32 17.15 -9.56
C SER A 65 -1.50 18.31 -10.12
N SER A 66 -1.88 18.81 -11.29
CA SER A 66 -1.24 19.95 -11.95
C SER A 66 -1.42 21.24 -11.15
N LYS A 67 -2.64 21.52 -10.68
CA LYS A 67 -2.95 22.72 -9.86
C LYS A 67 -2.23 22.69 -8.50
N LEU A 68 -2.08 21.52 -7.89
CA LEU A 68 -1.43 21.32 -6.60
C LEU A 68 0.09 21.20 -6.72
N GLY A 69 0.67 21.37 -7.92
CA GLY A 69 2.11 21.42 -8.13
C GLY A 69 2.82 20.07 -8.02
N VAL A 70 2.09 18.96 -8.22
CA VAL A 70 2.69 17.62 -8.32
C VAL A 70 3.46 17.54 -9.63
N ARG A 71 4.80 17.63 -9.56
CA ARG A 71 5.69 17.63 -10.73
C ARG A 71 6.37 16.29 -10.90
N ASP A 72 6.22 15.70 -12.08
CA ASP A 72 6.98 14.51 -12.46
C ASP A 72 8.45 14.87 -12.68
N LYS A 73 9.35 14.15 -12.00
CA LYS A 73 10.79 14.27 -12.26
C LYS A 73 11.06 13.85 -13.71
N GLN A 74 11.76 14.70 -14.47
CA GLN A 74 12.25 14.32 -15.79
C GLN A 74 13.37 13.29 -15.61
N ARG A 75 13.10 12.04 -15.97
CA ARG A 75 14.09 10.96 -15.90
C ARG A 75 14.78 10.84 -17.26
N PRO A 76 16.12 10.81 -17.33
CA PRO A 76 16.80 10.64 -18.61
C PRO A 76 16.46 9.26 -19.18
N LYS A 77 16.05 9.23 -20.45
CA LYS A 77 15.74 7.98 -21.15
C LYS A 77 17.02 7.21 -21.43
N ALA A 78 16.97 5.88 -21.31
CA ALA A 78 18.06 5.03 -21.76
C ALA A 78 18.27 5.21 -23.27
N GLN A 79 19.53 5.25 -23.72
CA GLN A 79 19.82 5.33 -25.16
C GLN A 79 19.33 4.05 -25.86
N PRO A 80 18.79 4.12 -27.09
CA PRO A 80 18.32 2.92 -27.78
C PRO A 80 19.46 1.91 -27.98
N ASN A 81 19.36 0.72 -27.39
CA ASN A 81 20.27 -0.39 -27.62
C ASN A 81 19.46 -1.69 -27.68
N PRO A 82 19.30 -2.31 -28.87
CA PRO A 82 18.42 -3.47 -29.05
C PRO A 82 18.91 -4.70 -28.30
N THR A 83 20.22 -4.89 -28.15
CA THR A 83 20.81 -6.02 -27.41
C THR A 83 20.50 -5.92 -25.92
N LEU A 84 20.68 -4.72 -25.35
CA LEU A 84 20.37 -4.47 -23.94
C LEU A 84 18.84 -4.53 -23.67
N GLU A 85 18.02 -4.04 -24.59
CA GLU A 85 16.55 -4.10 -24.48
C GLU A 85 16.02 -5.54 -24.59
N ALA A 86 16.58 -6.34 -25.49
CA ALA A 86 16.26 -7.75 -25.60
C ALA A 86 16.61 -8.50 -24.31
N PHE A 87 17.80 -8.26 -23.75
CA PHE A 87 18.20 -8.84 -22.46
C PHE A 87 17.28 -8.39 -21.32
N TYR A 88 16.98 -7.09 -21.24
CA TYR A 88 16.11 -6.50 -20.21
C TYR A 88 14.70 -7.12 -20.21
N SER A 89 14.16 -7.36 -21.40
CA SER A 89 12.79 -7.84 -21.57
C SER A 89 12.66 -9.36 -21.39
N THR A 90 13.71 -10.12 -21.67
CA THR A 90 13.64 -11.61 -21.74
C THR A 90 14.37 -12.32 -20.60
N ARG A 91 15.42 -11.72 -20.03
CA ARG A 91 16.30 -12.37 -19.04
C ARG A 91 16.17 -11.73 -17.67
N CYS A 92 16.72 -10.54 -17.48
CA CYS A 92 16.78 -9.90 -16.18
C CYS A 92 16.80 -8.37 -16.26
N LYS A 93 16.09 -7.73 -15.31
CA LYS A 93 16.07 -6.26 -15.14
C LYS A 93 17.22 -5.74 -14.29
N ASN A 94 17.89 -6.61 -13.53
CA ASN A 94 19.04 -6.28 -12.69
C ASN A 94 20.18 -7.29 -12.91
N PRO A 95 21.11 -7.02 -13.85
CA PRO A 95 22.22 -7.92 -14.14
C PRO A 95 23.24 -8.04 -13.00
N GLU A 96 23.18 -7.17 -11.98
CA GLU A 96 24.00 -7.31 -10.76
C GLU A 96 23.49 -8.42 -9.82
N GLU A 97 22.21 -8.80 -9.88
CA GLU A 97 21.58 -9.77 -8.96
C GLU A 97 21.21 -11.10 -9.66
N ALA A 98 21.49 -11.22 -10.95
CA ALA A 98 21.15 -12.40 -11.75
C ALA A 98 22.16 -13.53 -11.49
N SER A 99 21.90 -14.36 -10.47
CA SER A 99 22.49 -15.70 -10.36
C SER A 99 21.55 -16.75 -10.98
N PRO A 100 22.05 -17.72 -11.75
CA PRO A 100 21.27 -18.88 -12.14
C PRO A 100 21.47 -20.01 -11.12
N PHE A 101 20.92 -19.88 -9.91
CA PHE A 101 20.28 -21.00 -9.19
C PHE A 101 19.75 -20.57 -7.82
N LEU A 102 18.61 -21.16 -7.46
CA LEU A 102 18.01 -21.17 -6.13
C LEU A 102 19.01 -21.62 -5.03
N LEU A 103 18.84 -21.00 -3.85
CA LEU A 103 19.26 -21.38 -2.48
C LEU A 103 20.59 -20.86 -1.91
N CYS A 104 20.39 -20.09 -0.82
CA CYS A 104 21.11 -20.02 0.46
C CYS A 104 22.63 -19.75 0.52
N PHE A 105 22.93 -18.69 1.28
CA PHE A 105 24.20 -18.21 1.85
C PHE A 105 24.97 -17.11 1.06
N PRO A 106 25.46 -16.07 1.78
CA PRO A 106 26.17 -14.95 1.19
C PRO A 106 27.67 -15.28 1.09
N LEU A 107 28.15 -15.55 -0.11
CA LEU A 107 29.57 -15.46 -0.44
C LEU A 107 29.71 -14.99 -1.90
N ASP A 108 30.25 -13.79 -2.05
CA ASP A 108 30.74 -13.11 -3.27
C ASP A 108 30.18 -13.53 -4.64
N LEU A 109 29.39 -12.60 -5.19
CA LEU A 109 28.56 -12.68 -6.40
C LEU A 109 29.39 -12.52 -7.69
N ALA A 110 29.07 -13.31 -8.73
CA ALA A 110 29.83 -13.38 -9.98
C ALA A 110 29.57 -12.19 -10.95
N PRO A 111 30.61 -11.43 -11.37
CA PRO A 111 30.52 -10.31 -12.35
C PRO A 111 30.27 -10.69 -13.82
N GLY A 112 30.01 -11.97 -14.12
CA GLY A 112 30.20 -12.55 -15.46
C GLY A 112 29.22 -12.08 -16.54
N GLU A 113 27.94 -11.93 -16.19
CA GLU A 113 26.88 -11.60 -17.17
C GLU A 113 26.94 -10.13 -17.61
N LEU A 114 27.26 -9.21 -16.71
CA LEU A 114 27.44 -7.81 -17.07
C LEU A 114 28.65 -7.63 -17.99
N ILE A 115 29.73 -8.36 -17.74
CA ILE A 115 30.96 -8.31 -18.55
C ILE A 115 30.74 -8.92 -19.94
N SER A 116 29.99 -10.02 -20.05
CA SER A 116 29.67 -10.63 -21.34
C SER A 116 28.77 -9.70 -22.17
N LEU A 117 27.77 -9.06 -21.54
CA LEU A 117 26.87 -8.12 -22.20
C LEU A 117 27.59 -6.82 -22.62
N ALA A 118 28.52 -6.35 -21.79
CA ALA A 118 29.42 -5.25 -22.11
C ALA A 118 30.29 -5.55 -23.35
N LYS A 119 30.86 -6.75 -23.42
CA LYS A 119 31.60 -7.21 -24.61
C LYS A 119 30.72 -7.32 -25.84
N GLN A 120 29.50 -7.87 -25.72
CA GLN A 120 28.59 -8.01 -26.85
C GLN A 120 28.13 -6.68 -27.45
N CYS A 121 28.09 -5.63 -26.62
CA CYS A 121 27.68 -4.29 -27.04
C CYS A 121 28.85 -3.37 -27.38
N ASP A 122 30.10 -3.82 -27.29
CA ASP A 122 31.32 -2.99 -27.35
C ASP A 122 31.24 -1.76 -26.43
N LEU A 123 30.67 -1.93 -25.24
CA LEU A 123 30.52 -0.87 -24.24
C LEU A 123 31.29 -1.20 -22.96
N PRO A 124 31.86 -0.20 -22.26
CA PRO A 124 32.38 -0.41 -20.92
C PRO A 124 31.25 -0.80 -19.97
N ALA A 125 31.52 -1.72 -19.04
CA ALA A 125 30.52 -2.26 -18.09
C ALA A 125 29.73 -1.15 -17.35
N ARG A 126 30.38 -0.05 -16.96
CA ARG A 126 29.72 1.11 -16.34
C ARG A 126 28.65 1.76 -17.22
N LYS A 127 28.83 1.79 -18.56
CA LYS A 127 27.81 2.33 -19.47
C LYS A 127 26.62 1.38 -19.58
N VAL A 128 26.86 0.07 -19.55
CA VAL A 128 25.80 -0.94 -19.53
C VAL A 128 25.00 -0.86 -18.23
N GLU A 129 25.68 -0.84 -17.08
CA GLU A 129 25.07 -0.65 -15.76
C GLU A 129 24.23 0.64 -15.71
N LYS A 130 24.80 1.75 -16.18
CA LYS A 130 24.10 3.02 -16.32
C LYS A 130 22.86 2.88 -17.21
N TRP A 131 22.96 2.19 -18.34
CA TRP A 131 21.82 1.94 -19.23
C TRP A 131 20.69 1.18 -18.52
N PHE A 132 20.99 0.09 -17.81
CA PHE A 132 19.99 -0.68 -17.05
C PHE A 132 19.32 0.18 -15.99
N ARG A 133 20.10 0.99 -15.26
CA ARG A 133 19.57 1.94 -14.28
C ARG A 133 18.61 2.95 -14.91
N HIS A 134 18.96 3.55 -16.06
CA HIS A 134 18.09 4.49 -16.78
C HIS A 134 16.83 3.80 -17.32
N ARG A 135 16.96 2.57 -17.81
CA ARG A 135 15.85 1.78 -18.34
C ARG A 135 14.85 1.40 -17.25
N ARG A 136 15.32 0.97 -16.08
CA ARG A 136 14.50 0.73 -14.88
C ARG A 136 13.81 2.02 -14.41
N ASN A 137 14.52 3.14 -14.41
CA ASN A 137 13.96 4.43 -14.03
C ASN A 137 12.87 4.92 -15.01
N THR A 138 12.94 4.51 -16.28
CA THR A 138 11.91 4.79 -17.29
C THR A 138 10.65 3.95 -17.05
N ASP A 139 10.78 2.69 -16.63
CA ASP A 139 9.64 1.82 -16.28
C ASP A 139 8.90 2.26 -14.99
N ARG A 140 9.56 3.04 -14.13
CA ARG A 140 8.96 3.50 -12.88
C ARG A 140 7.77 4.42 -13.17
N PRO A 141 6.64 4.25 -12.48
CA PRO A 141 5.47 5.09 -12.69
C PRO A 141 5.73 6.57 -12.35
N SER A 142 4.99 7.45 -13.02
CA SER A 142 5.00 8.89 -12.75
C SER A 142 4.37 9.19 -11.39
N LEU A 143 4.82 10.28 -10.77
CA LEU A 143 4.25 10.76 -9.51
C LEU A 143 2.79 11.17 -9.71
N SER A 144 2.49 11.81 -10.85
CA SER A 144 1.12 12.15 -11.23
C SER A 144 0.21 10.92 -11.31
N LYS A 145 0.69 9.80 -11.86
CA LYS A 145 -0.07 8.54 -11.88
C LYS A 145 -0.36 8.03 -10.48
N LYS A 146 0.67 7.95 -9.61
CA LYS A 146 0.50 7.54 -8.20
C LYS A 146 -0.50 8.44 -7.45
N PHE A 147 -0.45 9.74 -7.72
CA PHE A 147 -1.38 10.73 -7.15
C PHE A 147 -2.82 10.48 -7.63
N CYS A 148 -3.03 10.26 -8.93
CA CYS A 148 -4.36 10.00 -9.49
C CYS A 148 -4.97 8.71 -8.93
N GLU A 149 -4.18 7.63 -8.87
CA GLU A 149 -4.61 6.36 -8.27
C GLU A 149 -5.01 6.53 -6.79
N ALA A 150 -4.22 7.30 -6.02
CA ALA A 150 -4.53 7.57 -4.61
C ALA A 150 -5.80 8.43 -4.45
N CYS A 151 -6.03 9.41 -5.32
CA CYS A 151 -7.25 10.22 -5.29
C CYS A 151 -8.50 9.38 -5.57
N TRP A 152 -8.46 8.51 -6.58
CA TRP A 152 -9.59 7.62 -6.89
C TRP A 152 -9.91 6.72 -5.70
N ARG A 153 -8.89 6.06 -5.14
CA ARG A 153 -9.06 5.18 -3.98
C ARG A 153 -9.58 5.94 -2.77
N PHE A 154 -9.07 7.14 -2.49
CA PHE A 154 -9.58 7.99 -1.42
C PHE A 154 -11.07 8.30 -1.60
N THR A 155 -11.49 8.74 -2.78
CA THR A 155 -12.89 9.05 -3.08
C THR A 155 -13.79 7.83 -2.90
N PHE A 156 -13.34 6.65 -3.34
CA PHE A 156 -14.10 5.43 -3.13
C PHE A 156 -14.20 5.06 -1.65
N TYR A 157 -13.07 4.93 -0.94
CA TYR A 157 -13.05 4.49 0.46
C TYR A 157 -13.84 5.42 1.39
N ILE A 158 -13.73 6.74 1.21
CA ILE A 158 -14.51 7.67 2.05
C ILE A 158 -16.01 7.56 1.78
N THR A 159 -16.40 7.36 0.52
CA THR A 159 -17.81 7.17 0.14
C THR A 159 -18.34 5.85 0.65
N SER A 160 -17.55 4.76 0.52
CA SER A 160 -17.90 3.42 1.00
C SER A 160 -18.06 3.41 2.52
N PHE A 161 -17.11 3.99 3.25
CA PHE A 161 -17.17 4.06 4.71
C PHE A 161 -18.40 4.82 5.22
N ILE A 162 -18.70 6.00 4.64
CA ILE A 162 -19.90 6.77 5.00
C ILE A 162 -21.17 5.98 4.66
N THR A 163 -21.19 5.30 3.51
CA THR A 163 -22.33 4.46 3.10
C THR A 163 -22.53 3.28 4.06
N GLY A 164 -21.45 2.57 4.41
CA GLY A 164 -21.49 1.46 5.36
C GLY A 164 -21.98 1.90 6.74
N LEU A 165 -21.50 3.03 7.26
CA LEU A 165 -22.02 3.61 8.51
C LEU A 165 -23.51 3.96 8.40
N ALA A 166 -23.94 4.60 7.31
CA ALA A 166 -25.34 4.97 7.11
C ALA A 166 -26.26 3.74 7.01
N VAL A 167 -25.82 2.68 6.35
CA VAL A 167 -26.57 1.43 6.17
C VAL A 167 -26.64 0.60 7.46
N LEU A 168 -25.62 0.69 8.31
CA LEU A 168 -25.54 -0.09 9.56
C LEU A 168 -26.03 0.64 10.81
N TYR A 169 -26.17 1.96 10.77
CA TYR A 169 -26.48 2.77 11.95
C TYR A 169 -27.73 2.29 12.72
N ASP A 170 -28.78 1.94 11.98
CA ASP A 170 -30.05 1.45 12.52
C ASP A 170 -30.07 -0.06 12.79
N LYS A 171 -28.97 -0.78 12.55
CA LYS A 171 -28.91 -2.24 12.69
C LYS A 171 -28.40 -2.64 14.08
N PRO A 172 -29.08 -3.57 14.77
CA PRO A 172 -28.72 -3.91 16.14
C PRO A 172 -27.35 -4.58 16.25
N TRP A 173 -26.93 -5.35 15.24
CA TRP A 173 -25.63 -6.05 15.25
C TRP A 173 -24.41 -5.13 15.13
N LEU A 174 -24.60 -3.86 14.76
CA LEU A 174 -23.55 -2.85 14.85
C LEU A 174 -23.19 -2.54 16.31
N TRP A 175 -24.18 -2.58 17.20
CA TRP A 175 -24.07 -2.16 18.60
C TRP A 175 -23.95 -3.35 19.56
N ASP A 176 -24.71 -4.42 19.30
CA ASP A 176 -24.62 -5.70 20.02
C ASP A 176 -24.26 -6.81 19.04
N HIS A 177 -22.99 -7.24 19.08
CA HIS A 177 -22.49 -8.23 18.15
C HIS A 177 -23.14 -9.61 18.34
N ARG A 178 -23.77 -9.92 19.49
CA ARG A 178 -24.50 -11.19 19.66
C ARG A 178 -25.66 -11.31 18.67
N GLU A 179 -26.23 -10.18 18.26
CA GLU A 179 -27.29 -10.13 17.25
C GLU A 179 -26.81 -10.53 15.84
N CYS A 180 -25.52 -10.79 15.61
CA CYS A 180 -25.06 -11.31 14.32
C CYS A 180 -25.64 -12.68 13.98
N TRP A 181 -25.91 -13.51 14.99
CA TRP A 181 -26.35 -14.89 14.80
C TRP A 181 -27.83 -15.12 15.17
N THR A 182 -28.51 -14.12 15.71
CA THR A 182 -29.95 -14.22 16.01
C THR A 182 -30.73 -14.56 14.74
N GLY A 183 -31.45 -15.69 14.77
CA GLY A 183 -32.23 -16.19 13.64
C GLY A 183 -31.40 -16.75 12.48
N TYR A 184 -30.10 -16.98 12.66
CA TYR A 184 -29.28 -17.67 11.66
C TYR A 184 -29.71 -19.15 11.53
N PRO A 185 -29.82 -19.72 10.31
CA PRO A 185 -29.50 -19.15 8.99
C PRO A 185 -30.63 -18.38 8.30
N GLN A 186 -31.82 -18.31 8.89
CA GLN A 186 -33.01 -17.66 8.33
C GLN A 186 -33.01 -16.14 8.56
N GLN A 187 -31.99 -15.45 8.06
CA GLN A 187 -31.88 -13.99 8.12
C GLN A 187 -32.26 -13.37 6.76
N PRO A 188 -33.40 -12.66 6.64
CA PRO A 188 -33.81 -12.05 5.37
C PRO A 188 -32.83 -10.97 4.91
N LEU A 189 -32.55 -10.94 3.61
CA LEU A 189 -31.67 -9.96 2.98
C LEU A 189 -32.40 -8.61 2.83
N GLN A 190 -31.89 -7.60 3.51
CA GLN A 190 -32.39 -6.23 3.34
C GLN A 190 -31.80 -5.59 2.08
N PRO A 191 -32.59 -4.81 1.31
CA PRO A 191 -32.10 -4.17 0.09
C PRO A 191 -30.87 -3.28 0.28
N SER A 192 -30.76 -2.57 1.40
CA SER A 192 -29.60 -1.73 1.70
C SER A 192 -28.31 -2.54 1.87
N LEU A 193 -28.40 -3.70 2.53
CA LEU A 193 -27.28 -4.62 2.70
C LEU A 193 -26.89 -5.26 1.37
N PHE A 194 -27.87 -5.60 0.53
CA PHE A 194 -27.63 -6.09 -0.82
C PHE A 194 -26.77 -5.11 -1.64
N TRP A 195 -27.20 -3.85 -1.75
CA TRP A 195 -26.47 -2.85 -2.52
C TRP A 195 -25.10 -2.54 -1.93
N TYR A 196 -24.95 -2.57 -0.60
CA TYR A 196 -23.66 -2.38 0.04
C TYR A 196 -22.68 -3.52 -0.28
N TYR A 197 -23.11 -4.78 -0.16
CA TYR A 197 -22.31 -5.95 -0.57
C TYR A 197 -21.92 -5.89 -2.05
N LEU A 198 -22.87 -5.52 -2.91
CA LEU A 198 -22.62 -5.42 -4.34
C LEU A 198 -21.60 -4.33 -4.66
N LEU A 199 -21.69 -3.16 -4.01
CA LEU A 199 -20.74 -2.06 -4.18
C LEU A 199 -19.32 -2.48 -3.80
N GLU A 200 -19.16 -3.08 -2.62
CA GLU A 200 -17.87 -3.52 -2.07
C GLU A 200 -17.24 -4.60 -2.96
N LEU A 201 -18.00 -5.66 -3.28
CA LEU A 201 -17.50 -6.74 -4.13
C LEU A 201 -17.11 -6.24 -5.53
N SER A 202 -17.93 -5.35 -6.12
CA SER A 202 -17.64 -4.74 -7.42
C SER A 202 -16.36 -3.93 -7.41
N PHE A 203 -16.08 -3.21 -6.31
CA PHE A 203 -14.85 -2.46 -6.18
C PHE A 203 -13.63 -3.38 -6.09
N TYR A 204 -13.68 -4.44 -5.30
CA TYR A 204 -12.58 -5.42 -5.25
C TYR A 204 -12.32 -6.09 -6.61
N TRP A 205 -13.38 -6.44 -7.35
CA TRP A 205 -13.23 -6.91 -8.74
C TRP A 205 -12.60 -5.86 -9.65
N SER A 206 -13.00 -4.60 -9.51
CA SER A 206 -12.39 -3.49 -10.28
C SER A 206 -10.89 -3.38 -10.02
N LEU A 207 -10.45 -3.54 -8.76
CA LEU A 207 -9.04 -3.55 -8.37
C LEU A 207 -8.30 -4.72 -9.02
N VAL A 208 -8.88 -5.92 -9.03
CA VAL A 208 -8.32 -7.10 -9.71
C VAL A 208 -8.17 -6.88 -11.21
N PHE A 209 -9.18 -6.32 -11.87
CA PHE A 209 -9.11 -6.02 -13.31
C PHE A 209 -8.03 -4.99 -13.64
N THR A 210 -7.83 -4.00 -12.77
CA THR A 210 -6.79 -2.98 -12.95
C THR A 210 -5.39 -3.40 -12.46
N LEU A 211 -5.28 -4.51 -11.73
CA LEU A 211 -4.03 -5.00 -11.12
C LEU A 211 -2.82 -5.05 -12.08
N PRO A 212 -2.94 -5.46 -13.36
CA PRO A 212 -1.82 -5.46 -14.29
C PRO A 212 -1.29 -4.06 -14.63
N PHE A 213 -2.15 -3.04 -14.53
CA PHE A 213 -1.89 -1.67 -14.94
C PHE A 213 -1.54 -0.75 -13.76
N ASP A 214 -1.95 -1.12 -12.55
CA ASP A 214 -1.70 -0.38 -11.30
C ASP A 214 -0.21 -0.39 -10.92
N VAL A 215 0.18 0.62 -10.13
CA VAL A 215 1.54 0.70 -9.58
C VAL A 215 1.80 -0.41 -8.57
N LYS A 216 2.69 -1.35 -8.94
CA LYS A 216 3.14 -2.44 -8.06
C LYS A 216 4.02 -1.89 -6.94
N ARG A 217 3.76 -2.36 -5.71
CA ARG A 217 4.50 -2.01 -4.48
C ARG A 217 5.28 -3.22 -3.96
N LYS A 218 6.11 -3.04 -2.94
CA LYS A 218 6.96 -4.12 -2.38
C LYS A 218 6.14 -5.26 -1.78
N ASP A 219 4.98 -4.94 -1.23
CA ASP A 219 4.01 -5.84 -0.61
C ASP A 219 2.96 -6.37 -1.60
N PHE A 220 3.27 -6.36 -2.90
CA PHE A 220 2.32 -6.74 -3.95
C PHE A 220 1.79 -8.17 -3.79
N LYS A 221 2.62 -9.12 -3.32
CA LYS A 221 2.21 -10.51 -3.13
C LYS A 221 1.21 -10.63 -1.99
N GLU A 222 1.51 -10.00 -0.86
CA GLU A 222 0.65 -9.94 0.31
C GLU A 222 -0.68 -9.25 -0.02
N GLN A 223 -0.63 -8.19 -0.83
CA GLN A 223 -1.82 -7.50 -1.31
C GLN A 223 -2.68 -8.41 -2.22
N ILE A 224 -2.09 -9.26 -3.06
CA ILE A 224 -2.86 -10.24 -3.86
C ILE A 224 -3.56 -11.26 -2.95
N VAL A 225 -2.83 -11.82 -1.97
CA VAL A 225 -3.40 -12.78 -1.02
C VAL A 225 -4.57 -12.14 -0.27
N HIS A 226 -4.41 -10.88 0.17
CA HIS A 226 -5.49 -10.11 0.76
C HIS A 226 -6.71 -9.97 -0.16
N HIS A 227 -6.52 -9.54 -1.42
CA HIS A 227 -7.65 -9.37 -2.35
C HIS A 227 -8.37 -10.69 -2.62
N ALA A 228 -7.63 -11.79 -2.75
CA ALA A 228 -8.23 -13.11 -2.87
C ALA A 228 -9.04 -13.45 -1.61
N ALA A 229 -8.47 -13.25 -0.42
CA ALA A 229 -9.14 -13.52 0.85
C ALA A 229 -10.40 -12.66 1.03
N THR A 230 -10.36 -11.37 0.71
CA THR A 230 -11.52 -10.47 0.85
C THR A 230 -12.62 -10.78 -0.17
N ILE A 231 -12.28 -11.05 -1.43
CA ILE A 231 -13.27 -11.46 -2.45
C ILE A 231 -13.95 -12.75 -2.03
N PHE A 232 -13.20 -13.74 -1.55
CA PHE A 232 -13.77 -14.97 -1.02
C PHE A 232 -14.63 -14.72 0.21
N LEU A 233 -14.16 -13.94 1.20
CA LEU A 233 -14.94 -13.62 2.39
C LEU A 233 -16.26 -12.93 2.05
N ILE A 234 -16.27 -11.91 1.19
CA ILE A 234 -17.49 -11.21 0.79
C ILE A 234 -18.42 -12.16 0.03
N SER A 235 -17.89 -12.93 -0.92
CA SER A 235 -18.71 -13.85 -1.73
C SER A 235 -19.31 -14.98 -0.90
N PHE A 236 -18.51 -15.64 -0.06
CA PHE A 236 -18.97 -16.76 0.74
C PHE A 236 -19.82 -16.32 1.92
N SER A 237 -19.52 -15.18 2.56
CA SER A 237 -20.42 -14.63 3.59
C SER A 237 -21.79 -14.25 3.01
N TYR A 238 -21.85 -13.81 1.76
CA TYR A 238 -23.12 -13.59 1.07
C TYR A 238 -23.86 -14.91 0.82
N CYS A 239 -23.21 -15.89 0.19
CA CYS A 239 -23.82 -17.18 -0.14
C CYS A 239 -24.26 -18.00 1.09
N ALA A 240 -23.50 -17.95 2.19
CA ALA A 240 -23.80 -18.66 3.44
C ALA A 240 -24.67 -17.82 4.41
N ASN A 241 -25.19 -16.68 3.96
CA ASN A 241 -26.01 -15.77 4.76
C ASN A 241 -25.34 -15.27 6.06
N TYR A 242 -24.01 -15.08 6.06
CA TYR A 242 -23.26 -14.40 7.12
C TYR A 242 -23.25 -12.88 6.91
N ILE A 243 -24.35 -12.33 6.39
CA ILE A 243 -24.44 -10.94 5.91
C ILE A 243 -24.06 -9.95 7.01
N ARG A 244 -24.60 -10.17 8.23
CA ARG A 244 -24.36 -9.31 9.40
C ARG A 244 -22.87 -9.24 9.74
N ILE A 245 -22.21 -10.40 9.87
CA ILE A 245 -20.76 -10.47 10.12
C ILE A 245 -19.97 -9.79 9.00
N GLY A 246 -20.24 -10.13 7.74
CA GLY A 246 -19.47 -9.55 6.64
C GLY A 246 -19.65 -8.03 6.52
N THR A 247 -20.81 -7.46 6.89
CA THR A 247 -20.94 -5.99 6.97
C THR A 247 -20.05 -5.36 8.04
N LEU A 248 -19.89 -6.01 9.20
CA LEU A 248 -18.97 -5.54 10.23
C LEU A 248 -17.52 -5.60 9.74
N VAL A 249 -17.15 -6.70 9.05
CA VAL A 249 -15.83 -6.82 8.43
C VAL A 249 -15.57 -5.64 7.48
N MET A 250 -16.46 -5.38 6.52
CA MET A 250 -16.28 -4.30 5.53
C MET A 250 -16.15 -2.92 6.19
N VAL A 251 -17.04 -2.55 7.12
CA VAL A 251 -16.99 -1.23 7.80
C VAL A 251 -15.75 -1.05 8.68
N ILE A 252 -15.36 -2.09 9.43
CA ILE A 252 -14.11 -2.05 10.23
C ILE A 252 -12.91 -1.84 9.32
N HIS A 253 -12.95 -2.42 8.11
CA HIS A 253 -11.83 -2.38 7.19
C HIS A 253 -11.68 -1.00 6.52
N ASP A 254 -12.80 -0.44 6.05
CA ASP A 254 -12.83 0.85 5.36
C ASP A 254 -12.44 2.03 6.25
N ALA A 255 -12.62 1.91 7.57
CA ALA A 255 -12.32 2.97 8.54
C ALA A 255 -10.86 3.48 8.47
N SER A 256 -9.88 2.58 8.35
CA SER A 256 -8.47 2.96 8.26
C SER A 256 -8.08 3.52 6.88
N ASP A 257 -8.72 3.00 5.83
CA ASP A 257 -8.34 3.27 4.44
C ASP A 257 -8.71 4.70 4.02
N CYS A 258 -9.74 5.27 4.67
CA CYS A 258 -10.10 6.68 4.61
C CYS A 258 -8.93 7.62 4.95
N PHE A 259 -8.00 7.22 5.81
CA PHE A 259 -6.84 8.03 6.22
C PHE A 259 -5.55 7.67 5.49
N LEU A 260 -5.44 6.43 5.02
CA LEU A 260 -4.26 5.91 4.31
C LEU A 260 -4.03 6.64 2.98
N GLU A 261 -5.06 6.76 2.15
CA GLU A 261 -4.94 7.39 0.83
C GLU A 261 -4.66 8.90 0.89
N PRO A 262 -5.30 9.73 1.74
CA PRO A 262 -4.95 11.15 1.83
C PRO A 262 -3.52 11.36 2.35
N THR A 263 -3.01 10.50 3.23
CA THR A 263 -1.60 10.52 3.66
C THR A 263 -0.66 10.45 2.45
N LYS A 264 -0.93 9.55 1.48
CA LYS A 264 -0.15 9.44 0.25
C LYS A 264 -0.27 10.68 -0.63
N ILE A 265 -1.49 11.21 -0.79
CA ILE A 265 -1.76 12.42 -1.57
C ILE A 265 -0.92 13.60 -1.03
N PHE A 266 -0.96 13.85 0.28
CA PHE A 266 -0.17 14.92 0.91
C PHE A 266 1.34 14.66 0.85
N ASN A 267 1.78 13.40 0.93
CA ASN A 267 3.18 13.05 0.71
C ASN A 267 3.63 13.43 -0.71
N TYR A 268 2.82 13.14 -1.73
CA TYR A 268 3.13 13.49 -3.13
C TYR A 268 3.12 15.01 -3.37
N MET A 269 2.29 15.75 -2.63
CA MET A 269 2.28 17.23 -2.62
C MET A 269 3.41 17.85 -1.81
N LYS A 270 4.22 17.04 -1.11
CA LYS A 270 5.30 17.48 -0.20
C LYS A 270 4.81 18.31 0.99
N TRP A 271 3.55 18.14 1.39
CA TRP A 271 2.96 18.82 2.56
C TRP A 271 3.24 18.01 3.83
N LYS A 272 4.49 18.10 4.32
CA LYS A 272 5.01 17.24 5.40
C LYS A 272 4.16 17.27 6.67
N LYS A 273 3.82 18.46 7.20
CA LYS A 273 3.06 18.58 8.45
C LYS A 273 1.70 17.86 8.40
N SER A 274 0.94 18.03 7.31
CA SER A 274 -0.35 17.36 7.12
C SER A 274 -0.19 15.86 6.89
N CYS A 275 0.83 15.46 6.12
CA CYS A 275 1.18 14.07 5.90
C CYS A 275 1.51 13.35 7.21
N ASP A 276 2.39 13.92 8.03
CA ASP A 276 2.82 13.34 9.31
C ASP A 276 1.64 13.22 10.29
N SER A 277 0.80 14.26 10.36
CA SER A 277 -0.41 14.23 11.19
C SER A 277 -1.39 13.13 10.74
N LEU A 278 -1.64 13.01 9.44
CA LEU A 278 -2.55 12.00 8.91
C LEU A 278 -1.98 10.59 9.03
N PHE A 279 -0.66 10.43 8.90
CA PHE A 279 0.02 9.15 9.10
C PHE A 279 -0.14 8.65 10.54
N MET A 280 -0.05 9.54 11.53
CA MET A 280 -0.26 9.17 12.94
C MET A 280 -1.73 8.79 13.21
N ILE A 281 -2.69 9.53 12.66
CA ILE A 281 -4.12 9.21 12.76
C ILE A 281 -4.41 7.86 12.09
N PHE A 282 -3.94 7.67 10.86
CA PHE A 282 -4.03 6.41 10.13
C PHE A 282 -3.45 5.25 10.95
N SER A 283 -2.25 5.41 11.51
CA SER A 283 -1.58 4.36 12.28
C SER A 283 -2.40 3.97 13.51
N ALA A 284 -2.93 4.94 14.26
CA ALA A 284 -3.77 4.69 15.43
C ALA A 284 -5.07 3.98 15.03
N VAL A 285 -5.78 4.49 14.02
CA VAL A 285 -7.04 3.90 13.54
C VAL A 285 -6.81 2.49 13.01
N PHE A 286 -5.74 2.25 12.25
CA PHE A 286 -5.39 0.93 11.73
C PHE A 286 -5.10 -0.05 12.87
N LEU A 287 -4.23 0.29 13.83
CA LEU A 287 -3.90 -0.61 14.92
C LEU A 287 -5.12 -0.95 15.79
N ILE A 288 -5.95 0.04 16.12
CA ILE A 288 -7.16 -0.17 16.94
C ILE A 288 -8.19 -1.00 16.18
N SER A 289 -8.53 -0.61 14.95
CA SER A 289 -9.53 -1.32 14.15
C SER A 289 -9.13 -2.77 13.86
N ARG A 290 -7.86 -3.01 13.52
CA ARG A 290 -7.38 -4.32 13.04
C ARG A 290 -6.88 -5.26 14.13
N LEU A 291 -6.28 -4.74 15.20
CA LEU A 291 -5.72 -5.59 16.27
C LEU A 291 -6.60 -5.66 17.53
N VAL A 292 -7.57 -4.76 17.68
CA VAL A 292 -8.46 -4.74 18.85
C VAL A 292 -9.90 -5.00 18.42
N ILE A 293 -10.47 -4.12 17.60
CA ILE A 293 -11.90 -4.18 17.24
C ILE A 293 -12.19 -5.44 16.41
N PHE A 294 -11.44 -5.70 15.33
CA PHE A 294 -11.67 -6.86 14.48
C PHE A 294 -11.59 -8.21 15.22
N PRO A 295 -10.54 -8.54 15.99
CA PRO A 295 -10.49 -9.83 16.69
C PRO A 295 -11.57 -9.96 17.76
N TYR A 296 -11.89 -8.87 18.48
CA TYR A 296 -12.92 -8.90 19.52
C TYR A 296 -14.35 -8.98 18.94
N THR A 297 -14.62 -8.25 17.87
CA THR A 297 -15.96 -8.08 17.29
C THR A 297 -16.29 -9.20 16.30
N VAL A 298 -15.33 -9.57 15.46
CA VAL A 298 -15.54 -10.52 14.36
C VAL A 298 -15.02 -11.90 14.74
N LEU A 299 -13.71 -12.05 15.01
CA LEU A 299 -13.13 -13.38 15.23
C LEU A 299 -13.71 -14.09 16.45
N TYR A 300 -13.81 -13.38 17.59
CA TYR A 300 -14.39 -13.96 18.79
C TYR A 300 -15.86 -14.34 18.56
N ASN A 301 -16.59 -13.51 17.82
CA ASN A 301 -18.00 -13.74 17.53
C ASN A 301 -18.22 -14.94 16.60
N THR A 302 -17.41 -15.07 15.54
CA THR A 302 -17.50 -16.18 14.57
C THR A 302 -16.87 -17.48 15.06
N TYR A 303 -16.05 -17.44 16.11
CA TYR A 303 -15.40 -18.62 16.68
C TYR A 303 -16.13 -19.14 17.93
N TYR A 304 -16.62 -18.23 18.78
CA TYR A 304 -17.23 -18.58 20.06
C TYR A 304 -18.76 -18.49 20.02
N TYR A 305 -19.34 -17.32 19.70
CA TYR A 305 -20.81 -17.16 19.76
C TYR A 305 -21.57 -17.99 18.73
N SER A 306 -21.00 -18.21 17.56
CA SER A 306 -21.62 -19.10 16.57
C SER A 306 -21.77 -20.54 17.10
N MET A 307 -20.80 -21.01 17.90
CA MET A 307 -20.79 -22.36 18.49
C MET A 307 -21.83 -22.52 19.61
N GLU A 308 -22.35 -21.43 20.17
CA GLU A 308 -23.49 -21.47 21.10
C GLU A 308 -24.81 -21.74 20.37
N ILE A 309 -24.86 -21.55 19.05
CA ILE A 309 -26.09 -21.54 18.25
C ILE A 309 -26.16 -22.74 17.31
N PHE A 310 -25.05 -23.11 16.68
CA PHE A 310 -25.00 -24.24 15.76
C PHE A 310 -23.72 -25.06 15.91
N GLU A 311 -23.82 -26.34 15.57
CA GLU A 311 -22.66 -27.23 15.49
C GLU A 311 -21.78 -26.88 14.28
N PRO A 312 -20.45 -27.02 14.40
CA PRO A 312 -19.53 -26.62 13.35
C PRO A 312 -19.68 -27.51 12.11
N PHE A 313 -19.76 -26.86 10.95
CA PHE A 313 -19.82 -27.49 9.62
C PHE A 313 -18.71 -26.93 8.72
N PHE A 314 -18.60 -27.42 7.48
CA PHE A 314 -17.51 -27.02 6.59
C PHE A 314 -17.41 -25.50 6.39
N GLY A 315 -18.53 -24.82 6.09
CA GLY A 315 -18.59 -23.38 5.91
C GLY A 315 -18.11 -22.58 7.13
N TYR A 316 -18.39 -23.05 8.35
CA TYR A 316 -17.85 -22.46 9.59
C TYR A 316 -16.31 -22.47 9.60
N TYR A 317 -15.69 -23.63 9.33
CA TYR A 317 -14.22 -23.73 9.32
C TYR A 317 -13.61 -22.92 8.18
N PHE A 318 -14.24 -22.95 7.01
CA PHE A 318 -13.76 -22.26 5.82
C PHE A 318 -13.74 -20.73 6.02
N VAL A 319 -14.83 -20.14 6.52
CA VAL A 319 -14.89 -18.70 6.79
C VAL A 319 -13.92 -18.29 7.90
N ASN A 320 -13.86 -19.04 9.01
CA ASN A 320 -12.92 -18.73 10.09
C ASN A 320 -11.46 -18.84 9.63
N ALA A 321 -11.11 -19.79 8.77
CA ALA A 321 -9.76 -19.90 8.19
C ALA A 321 -9.40 -18.67 7.33
N LEU A 322 -10.34 -18.15 6.54
CA LEU A 322 -10.15 -16.93 5.77
C LEU A 322 -10.02 -15.69 6.67
N LEU A 323 -10.83 -15.57 7.72
CA LEU A 323 -10.75 -14.48 8.70
C LEU A 323 -9.41 -14.49 9.47
N ILE A 324 -8.93 -15.67 9.85
CA ILE A 324 -7.59 -15.82 10.48
C ILE A 324 -6.49 -15.44 9.50
N THR A 325 -6.59 -15.86 8.23
CA THR A 325 -5.64 -15.45 7.18
C THR A 325 -5.59 -13.93 7.05
N LEU A 326 -6.76 -13.28 7.07
CA LEU A 326 -6.87 -11.82 7.03
C LEU A 326 -6.23 -11.18 8.27
N GLN A 327 -6.42 -11.76 9.46
CA GLN A 327 -5.80 -11.28 10.69
C GLN A 327 -4.27 -11.40 10.68
N LEU A 328 -3.71 -12.48 10.13
CA LEU A 328 -2.26 -12.64 9.99
C LEU A 328 -1.67 -11.55 9.09
N LEU A 329 -2.35 -11.19 8.01
CA LEU A 329 -1.96 -10.07 7.13
C LEU A 329 -2.04 -8.73 7.88
N HIS A 330 -3.08 -8.52 8.71
CA HIS A 330 -3.16 -7.32 9.54
C HIS A 330 -2.00 -7.21 10.53
N VAL A 331 -1.61 -8.31 11.17
CA VAL A 331 -0.45 -8.33 12.08
C VAL A 331 0.82 -8.00 11.30
N PHE A 332 1.02 -8.59 10.13
CA PHE A 332 2.16 -8.28 9.25
C PHE A 332 2.25 -6.78 8.93
N TRP A 333 1.16 -6.16 8.46
CA TRP A 333 1.18 -4.72 8.17
C TRP A 333 1.28 -3.85 9.42
N SER A 334 0.71 -4.28 10.55
CA SER A 334 0.84 -3.58 11.83
C SER A 334 2.31 -3.51 12.25
N CYS A 335 3.08 -4.59 12.10
CA CYS A 335 4.52 -4.59 12.36
C CYS A 335 5.26 -3.56 11.50
N LEU A 336 4.91 -3.44 10.21
CA LEU A 336 5.51 -2.44 9.32
C LEU A 336 5.16 -1.01 9.74
N ILE A 337 3.90 -0.77 10.13
CA ILE A 337 3.43 0.55 10.58
C ILE A 337 4.11 0.94 11.89
N ILE A 338 4.17 0.03 12.86
CA ILE A 338 4.84 0.27 14.15
C ILE A 338 6.32 0.59 13.93
N HIS A 339 6.99 -0.14 13.02
CA HIS A 339 8.39 0.13 12.69
C HIS A 339 8.57 1.53 12.05
N MET A 340 7.66 1.96 11.18
CA MET A 340 7.67 3.31 10.61
C MET A 340 7.42 4.38 11.67
N VAL A 341 6.48 4.16 12.59
CA VAL A 341 6.18 5.08 13.70
C VAL A 341 7.36 5.18 14.67
N TYR A 342 8.01 4.06 15.01
CA TYR A 342 9.19 4.04 15.87
C TYR A 342 10.33 4.86 15.26
N LYS A 343 10.62 4.67 13.96
CA LYS A 343 11.59 5.49 13.23
C LYS A 343 11.22 6.97 13.22
N PHE A 344 9.95 7.29 12.99
CA PHE A 344 9.44 8.66 12.99
C PHE A 344 9.67 9.36 14.33
N ILE A 345 9.39 8.68 15.45
CA ILE A 345 9.59 9.22 16.80
C ILE A 345 11.08 9.45 17.09
N LEU A 346 11.97 8.54 16.67
CA LEU A 346 13.41 8.67 16.91
C LEU A 346 14.09 9.73 16.03
N GLN A 347 13.69 9.83 14.76
CA GLN A 347 14.38 10.67 13.76
C GLN A 347 13.69 12.02 13.53
N GLY A 348 12.52 12.25 14.14
CA GLY A 348 11.78 13.52 14.10
C GLY A 348 11.25 13.93 12.71
N THR A 349 11.45 13.09 11.70
CA THR A 349 10.96 13.31 10.34
C THR A 349 10.52 11.98 9.72
N MET A 350 9.43 11.99 8.95
CA MET A 350 8.96 10.81 8.22
C MET A 350 9.89 10.60 7.02
N GLU A 351 10.97 9.85 7.23
CA GLU A 351 11.80 9.44 6.13
C GLU A 351 11.06 8.36 5.33
N LYS A 352 10.88 8.66 4.03
CA LYS A 352 10.28 7.87 2.93
C LYS A 352 9.60 6.55 3.34
N ASP A 353 8.28 6.48 3.14
CA ASP A 353 7.44 5.27 3.23
C ASP A 353 8.21 4.02 2.78
N MET A 354 8.52 3.10 3.69
CA MET A 354 9.32 1.91 3.39
C MET A 354 8.65 0.98 2.37
N ARG A 355 7.32 1.08 2.27
CA ARG A 355 6.45 0.37 1.33
C ARG A 355 6.50 0.99 -0.07
N SER A 356 6.97 2.24 -0.17
CA SER A 356 7.26 2.91 -1.43
C SER A 356 8.67 2.57 -1.93
N ASP A 357 8.84 2.45 -3.25
CA ASP A 357 10.14 2.18 -3.86
C ASP A 357 11.16 3.24 -3.44
N THR A 358 12.21 2.83 -2.71
CA THR A 358 13.34 3.71 -2.41
C THR A 358 13.95 4.16 -3.73
N GLU A 359 13.97 5.47 -3.96
CA GLU A 359 14.50 6.06 -5.19
C GLU A 359 16.00 5.82 -5.26
N GLU A 360 16.45 4.99 -6.21
CA GLU A 360 17.88 4.79 -6.48
C GLU A 360 18.52 6.12 -6.96
N SER A 361 17.74 6.98 -7.64
CA SER A 361 18.17 8.33 -8.01
C SER A 361 18.30 9.29 -6.82
N ASP A 362 17.57 9.07 -5.72
CA ASP A 362 17.73 9.93 -4.52
C ASP A 362 19.00 9.56 -3.76
N LYS A 363 19.41 8.28 -3.78
CA LYS A 363 20.70 7.85 -3.23
C LYS A 363 21.87 8.48 -4.00
N ASP A 364 21.72 8.63 -5.32
CA ASP A 364 22.69 9.34 -6.16
C ASP A 364 22.64 10.86 -5.95
N GLU A 365 21.48 11.49 -5.80
CA GLU A 365 21.41 12.93 -5.44
C GLU A 365 22.02 13.21 -4.06
N GLU A 366 21.79 12.35 -3.07
CA GLU A 366 22.42 12.46 -1.75
C GLU A 366 23.93 12.19 -1.84
N GLY A 367 24.36 11.19 -2.62
CA GLY A 367 25.76 10.88 -2.87
C GLY A 367 26.49 11.96 -3.68
N GLU A 368 25.86 12.57 -4.68
CA GLU A 368 26.38 13.69 -5.46
C GLU A 368 26.40 14.97 -4.62
N LYS A 369 25.36 15.27 -3.82
CA LYS A 369 25.37 16.40 -2.87
C LYS A 369 26.43 16.23 -1.78
N MET A 370 26.67 15.00 -1.29
CA MET A 370 27.77 14.71 -0.37
C MET A 370 29.13 14.91 -1.05
N ARG A 371 29.32 14.40 -2.28
CA ARG A 371 30.56 14.59 -3.05
C ARG A 371 30.81 16.05 -3.44
N GLU A 372 29.77 16.84 -3.71
CA GLU A 372 29.88 18.28 -3.95
C GLU A 372 30.21 19.04 -2.67
N LYS A 373 29.60 18.71 -1.53
CA LYS A 373 29.98 19.27 -0.22
C LYS A 373 31.41 18.94 0.16
N GLU A 374 31.87 17.73 -0.13
CA GLU A 374 33.24 17.28 0.13
C GLU A 374 34.24 17.99 -0.79
N LYS A 375 33.93 18.15 -2.08
CA LYS A 375 34.73 18.98 -3.01
C LYS A 375 34.78 20.44 -2.59
N ASN A 376 33.66 21.04 -2.18
CA ASN A 376 33.61 22.43 -1.74
C ASN A 376 34.38 22.63 -0.40
N GLY A 377 34.34 21.64 0.50
CA GLY A 377 35.14 21.62 1.73
C GLY A 377 36.65 21.51 1.48
N ILE A 378 37.08 20.66 0.54
CA ILE A 378 38.49 20.51 0.13
C ILE A 378 38.99 21.79 -0.57
N THR A 379 38.15 22.44 -1.38
CA THR A 379 38.51 23.70 -2.06
C THR A 379 38.68 24.85 -1.06
N TYR A 380 37.87 24.89 0.01
CA TYR A 380 38.03 25.87 1.09
C TYR A 380 39.33 25.65 1.88
N PHE A 381 39.68 24.39 2.18
CA PHE A 381 40.93 24.05 2.89
C PHE A 381 42.20 24.35 2.06
N SER A 382 42.16 24.09 0.74
CA SER A 382 43.24 24.42 -0.19
C SER A 382 43.45 25.93 -0.34
N SER A 383 42.39 26.75 -0.28
CA SER A 383 42.51 28.21 -0.39
C SER A 383 43.14 28.87 0.84
N VAL A 384 42.99 28.26 2.02
CA VAL A 384 43.56 28.76 3.28
C VAL A 384 45.04 28.39 3.42
N THR A 385 45.49 27.27 2.85
CA THR A 385 46.90 26.85 2.90
C THR A 385 47.79 27.48 1.83
N SER A 386 47.22 28.00 0.74
CA SER A 386 48.01 28.69 -0.30
C SER A 386 48.33 30.16 0.00
N ASN A 387 47.71 30.77 1.02
CA ASN A 387 47.94 32.18 1.38
C ASN A 387 49.05 32.43 2.42
N SER A 388 49.77 31.39 2.87
CA SER A 388 50.77 31.52 3.95
C SER A 388 52.22 31.29 3.55
N TYR A 389 52.57 31.25 2.26
CA TYR A 389 53.96 31.05 1.83
C TYR A 389 54.38 31.90 0.63
N ILE A 390 54.43 33.24 0.78
CA ILE A 390 55.30 34.10 -0.05
C ILE A 390 55.91 35.22 0.82
N GLN A 391 57.16 34.96 1.24
CA GLN A 391 58.34 35.84 1.16
C GLN A 391 58.35 37.23 1.86
N ARG A 392 59.17 37.35 2.91
CA ARG A 392 59.84 38.63 3.26
C ARG A 392 61.22 38.37 3.89
N ASN A 393 62.27 38.55 3.09
CA ASN A 393 63.62 38.89 3.55
C ASN A 393 63.76 40.42 3.36
N GLU A 394 64.21 41.12 4.40
CA GLU A 394 65.23 42.19 4.40
C GLU A 394 65.06 43.18 5.59
N SER A 395 66.12 43.21 6.41
CA SER A 395 66.79 44.35 7.06
C SER A 395 66.01 45.46 7.80
N GLU A 396 66.25 45.47 9.13
CA GLU A 396 66.69 46.62 9.95
C GLU A 396 65.73 47.73 10.46
N PRO A 397 66.06 48.40 11.60
CA PRO A 397 65.13 48.60 12.72
C PRO A 397 64.89 50.07 13.08
N LEU A 398 63.92 50.38 13.97
CA LEU A 398 64.09 51.33 15.09
C LEU A 398 62.80 51.48 15.94
N ASN A 399 62.95 51.15 17.23
CA ASN A 399 62.71 51.98 18.42
C ASN A 399 61.32 52.45 18.90
N ASN A 400 61.25 52.45 20.25
CA ASN A 400 60.35 53.13 21.21
C ASN A 400 58.94 52.53 21.46
N ARG A 401 58.65 51.93 22.64
CA ARG A 401 58.34 52.56 23.96
C ARG A 401 57.39 53.77 23.79
N THR A 402 56.22 53.87 24.42
CA THR A 402 55.88 53.61 25.82
C THR A 402 54.40 53.97 26.06
N HIS A 403 53.76 53.24 26.97
CA HIS A 403 52.86 53.71 28.06
C HIS A 403 51.50 54.40 27.81
N LEU A 404 50.51 53.82 28.53
CA LEU A 404 49.45 54.45 29.35
C LEU A 404 48.31 55.14 28.56
N THR A 405 47.03 55.11 28.95
CA THR A 405 46.41 54.89 30.26
C THR A 405 44.90 54.65 30.10
N ASN A 406 44.37 53.85 31.04
CA ASN A 406 43.02 53.79 31.59
C ASN A 406 41.94 54.81 31.18
N GLY A 407 40.72 54.29 31.02
CA GLY A 407 39.46 55.04 31.17
C GLY A 407 38.31 54.09 31.52
N HIS A 408 37.92 54.10 32.79
CA HIS A 408 36.86 53.32 33.44
C HIS A 408 35.44 53.78 33.03
N VAL A 409 34.48 52.83 33.12
CA VAL A 409 33.14 52.94 33.76
C VAL A 409 31.88 53.34 32.95
N LYS A 410 30.92 52.39 33.04
CA LYS A 410 29.46 52.44 33.27
C LYS A 410 28.45 52.26 32.11
N GLU A 411 27.79 51.09 32.19
CA GLU A 411 26.34 50.84 32.22
C GLU A 411 25.41 51.70 31.36
N ARG A 412 24.78 51.05 30.38
CA ARG A 412 23.35 50.75 30.42
C ARG A 412 23.04 49.48 29.64
#